data_AF-A0A725PYL3-F1
#
_entry.id   AF-A0A725PYL3-F1
#
_cell.length_a   1.000
_cell.length_b   1.000
_cell.length_c   1.000
_cell.angle_alpha   90.00
_cell.angle_beta   90.00
_cell.angle_gamma   90.00
#
_symmetry.space_group_name_H-M   'P 1'
#
loop_
_entity.id
_entity.type
_entity.pdbx_description
1 polymer ?
#
loop_
_entity_poly.entity_id
_entity_poly.type
_entity_poly.pdbx_seq_one_letter_code
_entity_poly.pdbx_strand_id
1 'polypeptide(L)'
;HVLVEHQSTPDKHMAFRLIRYAVAAMQRHLEAGHKKLPLVIPVLFYTGKRSPYPYSTRWLDEFDDTALAGKLYSSAFPLVDVTVIPDDEIAGHRSMAALTLLQKHIHQRDLAELVDRLAPILLAGYLSSSQVISLVHYIVQAGETSDAEAFVRELAQRVPQHGDALMTIAQQLEQKGIEKGIQLGEQRGIEKGRSEGEREATLKIARTMLQNGIDRNTVMKMTGLTEDDLAQIRH
;
A
#
# COMPACT_ATOMS: atom_id res chain seq x y z
N HIS A 1 -13.93 24.07 -23.41
CA HIS A 1 -12.69 24.23 -24.19
C HIS A 1 -12.86 23.58 -25.55
N VAL A 2 -12.32 24.18 -26.61
CA VAL A 2 -12.29 23.57 -27.94
C VAL A 2 -10.88 23.02 -28.15
N LEU A 3 -10.78 21.75 -28.51
CA LEU A 3 -9.54 21.12 -28.94
C LEU A 3 -9.59 21.05 -30.47
N VAL A 4 -8.61 21.65 -31.12
CA VAL A 4 -8.53 21.69 -32.58
C VAL A 4 -7.31 20.89 -33.03
N GLU A 5 -7.54 19.91 -33.91
CA GLU A 5 -6.49 19.16 -34.60
C GLU A 5 -6.59 19.43 -36.10
N HIS A 6 -5.45 19.65 -36.76
CA HIS A 6 -5.39 19.83 -38.21
C HIS A 6 -4.65 18.67 -38.88
N GLN A 7 -5.21 18.15 -39.99
CA GLN A 7 -4.58 17.11 -40.81
C GLN A 7 -4.74 17.34 -42.31
N SER A 8 -3.67 17.09 -43.07
CA SER A 8 -3.68 17.06 -44.55
C SER A 8 -3.67 15.63 -45.11
N THR A 9 -3.32 14.62 -44.31
CA THR A 9 -3.36 13.19 -44.67
C THR A 9 -4.39 12.50 -43.80
N PRO A 10 -5.32 11.71 -44.38
CA PRO A 10 -6.34 11.04 -43.58
C PRO A 10 -5.71 9.91 -42.75
N ASP A 11 -6.10 9.83 -41.49
CA ASP A 11 -5.59 8.88 -40.49
C ASP A 11 -6.74 8.04 -39.93
N LYS A 12 -6.62 6.72 -40.02
CA LYS A 12 -7.68 5.78 -39.62
C LYS A 12 -8.02 5.88 -38.13
N HIS A 13 -7.04 6.21 -37.28
CA HIS A 13 -7.16 6.23 -35.81
C HIS A 13 -7.32 7.66 -35.26
N MET A 14 -7.72 8.60 -36.11
CA MET A 14 -7.83 10.00 -35.73
C MET A 14 -8.89 10.21 -34.64
N ALA A 15 -10.01 9.48 -34.71
CA ALA A 15 -11.06 9.58 -33.70
C ALA A 15 -10.54 9.19 -32.30
N PHE A 16 -9.84 8.06 -32.17
CA PHE A 16 -9.19 7.66 -30.91
C PHE A 16 -8.16 8.68 -30.41
N ARG A 17 -7.37 9.27 -31.31
CA ARG A 17 -6.39 10.30 -30.92
C ARG A 17 -7.05 11.59 -30.41
N LEU A 18 -8.19 12.00 -30.98
CA LEU A 18 -8.94 13.15 -30.50
C LEU A 18 -9.50 12.95 -29.09
N ILE A 19 -10.07 11.76 -28.79
CA ILE A 19 -10.55 11.49 -27.42
C ILE A 19 -9.38 11.43 -26.43
N ARG A 20 -8.23 10.87 -26.82
CA ARG A 20 -7.01 10.89 -25.99
C ARG A 20 -6.58 12.31 -25.64
N TYR A 21 -6.57 13.22 -26.61
CA TYR A 21 -6.25 14.63 -26.37
C TYR A 21 -7.28 15.32 -25.49
N ALA A 22 -8.57 15.03 -25.68
CA ALA A 22 -9.64 15.58 -24.84
C ALA A 22 -9.48 15.12 -23.38
N VAL A 23 -9.23 13.84 -23.15
CA VAL A 23 -8.97 13.26 -21.81
C VAL A 23 -7.70 13.87 -21.20
N ALA A 24 -6.63 14.05 -21.97
CA ALA A 24 -5.41 14.70 -21.47
C ALA A 24 -5.66 16.17 -21.05
N ALA A 25 -6.47 16.91 -21.80
CA ALA A 25 -6.86 18.27 -21.43
C ALA A 25 -7.74 18.31 -20.16
N MET A 26 -8.67 17.36 -20.05
CA MET A 26 -9.49 17.14 -18.85
C MET A 26 -8.64 16.83 -17.61
N GLN A 27 -7.64 15.97 -17.75
CA GLN A 27 -6.71 15.61 -16.67
C GLN A 27 -5.89 16.81 -16.21
N ARG A 28 -5.26 17.55 -17.14
CA ARG A 28 -4.50 18.77 -16.81
C ARG A 28 -5.34 19.79 -16.06
N HIS A 29 -6.64 19.87 -16.35
CA HIS A 29 -7.55 20.75 -15.62
C HIS A 29 -7.74 20.31 -14.16
N LEU A 30 -7.85 19.02 -13.88
CA LEU A 30 -7.88 18.52 -12.49
C LEU A 30 -6.55 18.74 -11.77
N GLU A 31 -5.43 18.49 -12.44
CA GLU A 31 -4.07 18.70 -11.90
C GLU A 31 -3.80 20.17 -11.55
N ALA A 32 -4.46 21.11 -12.23
CA ALA A 32 -4.43 22.53 -11.91
C ALA A 32 -5.26 22.92 -10.65
N GLY A 33 -5.85 21.94 -9.95
CA GLY A 33 -6.59 22.13 -8.70
C GLY A 33 -8.10 22.37 -8.87
N HIS A 34 -8.63 22.25 -10.09
CA HIS A 34 -10.07 22.34 -10.32
C HIS A 34 -10.80 21.06 -9.88
N LYS A 35 -12.03 21.21 -9.37
CA LYS A 35 -12.79 20.11 -8.75
C LYS A 35 -13.68 19.32 -9.72
N LYS A 36 -13.90 19.83 -10.94
CA LYS A 36 -14.79 19.22 -11.95
C LYS A 36 -14.10 19.19 -13.30
N LEU A 37 -14.45 18.20 -14.12
CA LEU A 37 -13.98 18.14 -15.49
C LEU A 37 -14.56 19.28 -16.33
N PRO A 38 -13.79 19.87 -17.25
CA PRO A 38 -14.33 20.79 -18.20
C PRO A 38 -14.85 20.05 -19.44
N LEU A 39 -15.87 20.60 -20.10
CA LEU A 39 -16.30 20.07 -21.38
C LEU A 39 -15.27 20.41 -22.46
N VAL A 40 -14.67 19.39 -23.08
CA VAL A 40 -13.71 19.52 -24.19
C VAL A 40 -14.37 19.06 -25.48
N ILE A 41 -14.42 19.93 -26.48
CA ILE A 41 -15.03 19.66 -27.79
C ILE A 41 -13.89 19.42 -28.79
N PRO A 42 -13.60 18.16 -29.17
CA PRO A 42 -12.63 17.87 -30.22
C PRO A 42 -13.19 18.21 -31.60
N VAL A 43 -12.41 18.93 -32.40
CA VAL A 43 -12.74 19.31 -33.77
C VAL A 43 -11.57 18.96 -34.68
N LEU A 44 -11.83 18.15 -35.71
CA LEU A 44 -10.86 17.83 -36.75
C LEU A 44 -11.02 18.78 -37.94
N PHE A 45 -9.98 19.54 -38.24
CA PHE A 45 -9.86 20.33 -39.45
C PHE A 45 -9.06 19.52 -40.49
N TYR A 46 -9.78 18.91 -41.42
CA TYR A 46 -9.17 18.13 -42.49
C TYR A 46 -9.08 18.92 -43.80
N THR A 47 -7.87 19.04 -44.35
CA THR A 47 -7.56 19.78 -45.59
C THR A 47 -6.82 18.91 -46.60
N GLY A 48 -7.11 17.60 -46.60
CA GLY A 48 -6.41 16.66 -47.47
C GLY A 48 -7.00 16.51 -48.87
N LYS A 49 -6.21 15.90 -49.76
CA LYS A 49 -6.59 15.66 -51.16
C LYS A 49 -7.70 14.62 -51.33
N ARG A 50 -7.86 13.69 -50.38
CA ARG A 50 -8.89 12.64 -50.43
C ARG A 50 -10.17 13.16 -49.80
N SER A 51 -11.21 13.38 -50.61
CA SER A 51 -12.48 13.95 -50.16
C SER A 51 -13.67 13.05 -50.55
N PRO A 52 -14.68 12.85 -49.67
CA PRO A 52 -14.73 13.31 -48.28
C PRO A 52 -13.71 12.58 -47.38
N TYR A 53 -13.54 13.05 -46.14
CA TYR A 53 -12.69 12.37 -45.16
C TYR A 53 -13.16 10.90 -45.00
N PRO A 54 -12.27 9.90 -45.16
CA PRO A 54 -12.70 8.53 -45.41
C PRO A 54 -12.90 7.67 -44.16
N TYR A 55 -12.62 8.18 -42.96
CA TYR A 55 -12.65 7.40 -41.71
C TYR A 55 -13.69 7.96 -40.74
N SER A 56 -14.17 7.11 -39.83
CA SER A 56 -15.13 7.54 -38.80
C SER A 56 -14.49 8.58 -37.87
N THR A 57 -15.29 9.56 -37.46
CA THR A 57 -14.94 10.51 -36.38
C THR A 57 -15.47 10.06 -35.03
N ARG A 58 -16.19 8.92 -34.96
CA ARG A 58 -16.67 8.30 -33.73
C ARG A 58 -15.67 7.23 -33.30
N TRP A 59 -14.91 7.51 -32.24
CA TRP A 59 -13.84 6.63 -31.77
C TRP A 59 -14.32 5.21 -31.37
N LEU A 60 -15.60 5.07 -31.01
CA LEU A 60 -16.22 3.78 -30.69
C LEU A 60 -16.30 2.83 -31.90
N ASP A 61 -16.23 3.34 -33.12
CA ASP A 61 -16.24 2.51 -34.34
C ASP A 61 -14.91 1.77 -34.56
N GLU A 62 -13.90 2.05 -33.73
CA GLU A 62 -12.60 1.36 -33.77
C GLU A 62 -12.60 0.02 -33.00
N PHE A 63 -13.66 -0.30 -32.24
CA PHE A 63 -13.81 -1.60 -31.57
C PHE A 63 -14.49 -2.63 -32.48
N ASP A 64 -14.06 -3.89 -32.38
CA ASP A 64 -14.68 -5.03 -33.07
C ASP A 64 -16.18 -5.16 -32.73
N ASP A 65 -16.55 -4.95 -31.45
CA ASP A 65 -17.95 -4.87 -31.00
C ASP A 65 -18.30 -3.42 -30.62
N THR A 66 -18.69 -2.65 -31.64
CA THR A 66 -19.07 -1.25 -31.49
C THR A 66 -20.29 -1.04 -30.58
N ALA A 67 -21.23 -2.01 -30.54
CA ALA A 67 -22.43 -1.90 -29.73
C ALA A 67 -22.11 -2.06 -28.23
N LEU A 68 -21.26 -3.05 -27.90
CA LEU A 68 -20.76 -3.24 -26.55
C LEU A 68 -19.91 -2.06 -26.08
N ALA A 69 -19.00 -1.56 -26.92
CA ALA A 69 -18.20 -0.38 -26.60
C ALA A 69 -19.09 0.85 -26.34
N GLY A 70 -20.11 1.06 -27.17
CA GLY A 70 -21.10 2.11 -26.97
C GLY A 70 -21.79 2.01 -25.61
N LYS A 71 -22.28 0.83 -25.24
CA LYS A 71 -22.92 0.60 -23.94
C LYS A 71 -21.94 0.85 -22.78
N LEU A 72 -20.72 0.34 -22.87
CA LEU A 72 -19.71 0.42 -21.81
C LEU A 72 -19.23 1.86 -21.56
N TYR A 73 -18.95 2.62 -22.62
CA TYR A 73 -18.34 3.95 -22.50
C TYR A 73 -19.34 5.11 -22.43
N SER A 74 -20.65 4.84 -22.56
CA SER A 74 -21.72 5.83 -22.37
C SER A 74 -22.56 5.63 -21.12
N SER A 75 -22.33 4.53 -20.39
CA SER A 75 -23.03 4.21 -19.13
C SER A 75 -22.09 4.32 -17.94
N ALA A 76 -22.63 4.17 -16.73
CA ALA A 76 -21.80 3.93 -15.56
C ALA A 76 -20.94 2.67 -15.79
N PHE A 77 -19.66 2.76 -15.44
CA PHE A 77 -18.78 1.59 -15.47
C PHE A 77 -19.25 0.54 -14.46
N PRO A 78 -19.12 -0.76 -14.77
CA PRO A 78 -19.44 -1.81 -13.82
C PRO A 78 -18.56 -1.68 -12.57
N LEU A 79 -19.18 -1.67 -11.40
CA LEU A 79 -18.53 -1.71 -10.10
C LEU A 79 -18.82 -3.06 -9.46
N VAL A 80 -17.77 -3.79 -9.09
CA VAL A 80 -17.87 -4.98 -8.24
C VAL A 80 -17.47 -4.57 -6.83
N ASP A 81 -18.46 -4.21 -6.01
CA ASP A 81 -18.23 -3.88 -4.61
C ASP A 81 -18.21 -5.16 -3.77
N VAL A 82 -16.99 -5.66 -3.53
CA VAL A 82 -16.78 -6.89 -2.75
C VAL A 82 -17.25 -6.74 -1.29
N THR A 83 -17.35 -5.51 -0.76
CA THR A 83 -17.70 -5.28 0.64
C THR A 83 -19.13 -5.70 0.97
N VAL A 84 -20.02 -5.68 -0.01
CA VAL A 84 -21.44 -6.04 0.15
C VAL A 84 -21.77 -7.48 -0.24
N ILE A 85 -20.83 -8.21 -0.86
CA ILE A 85 -21.05 -9.59 -1.29
C ILE A 85 -20.95 -10.51 -0.06
N PRO A 86 -21.98 -11.32 0.27
CA PRO A 86 -21.91 -12.30 1.36
C PRO A 86 -20.75 -13.30 1.20
N ASP A 87 -20.17 -13.74 2.31
CA ASP A 87 -19.00 -14.63 2.29
C ASP A 87 -19.32 -16.02 1.73
N ASP A 88 -20.53 -16.51 1.97
CA ASP A 88 -21.04 -17.77 1.42
C ASP A 88 -21.23 -17.68 -0.10
N GLU A 89 -21.61 -16.52 -0.62
CA GLU A 89 -21.63 -16.26 -2.07
C GLU A 89 -20.20 -16.22 -2.63
N ILE A 90 -19.27 -15.53 -1.95
CA ILE A 90 -17.85 -15.49 -2.33
C ILE A 90 -17.26 -16.90 -2.37
N ALA A 91 -17.57 -17.75 -1.39
CA ALA A 91 -17.10 -19.14 -1.34
C ALA A 91 -17.50 -19.96 -2.57
N GLY A 92 -18.60 -19.59 -3.24
CA GLY A 92 -19.05 -20.20 -4.50
C GLY A 92 -18.21 -19.84 -5.73
N HIS A 93 -17.34 -18.82 -5.66
CA HIS A 93 -16.58 -18.29 -6.80
C HIS A 93 -15.30 -19.09 -7.16
N ARG A 94 -15.18 -20.33 -6.68
CA ARG A 94 -14.09 -21.27 -7.02
C ARG A 94 -12.70 -20.66 -6.84
N SER A 95 -11.92 -20.50 -7.92
CA SER A 95 -10.56 -19.96 -7.89
C SER A 95 -10.49 -18.49 -7.47
N MET A 96 -11.58 -17.72 -7.61
CA MET A 96 -11.62 -16.33 -7.19
C MET A 96 -11.96 -16.17 -5.70
N ALA A 97 -12.58 -17.19 -5.09
CA ALA A 97 -13.14 -17.10 -3.75
C ALA A 97 -12.10 -16.65 -2.71
N ALA A 98 -10.90 -17.25 -2.71
CA ALA A 98 -9.88 -16.98 -1.70
C ALA A 98 -9.38 -15.53 -1.77
N LEU A 99 -8.99 -15.04 -2.96
CA LEU A 99 -8.48 -13.67 -3.11
C LEU A 99 -9.58 -12.65 -2.81
N THR A 100 -10.81 -12.88 -3.29
CA THR A 100 -11.94 -11.98 -3.05
C THR A 100 -12.28 -11.90 -1.56
N LEU A 101 -12.30 -13.05 -0.86
CA LEU A 101 -12.53 -13.10 0.58
C LEU A 101 -11.43 -12.35 1.35
N LEU A 102 -10.17 -12.58 1.00
CA LEU A 102 -9.04 -11.87 1.61
C LEU A 102 -9.12 -10.35 1.37
N GLN A 103 -9.42 -9.93 0.15
CA GLN A 103 -9.56 -8.50 -0.19
C GLN A 103 -10.71 -7.84 0.57
N LYS A 104 -11.83 -8.55 0.77
CA LYS A 104 -12.96 -8.06 1.57
C LYS A 104 -12.54 -7.76 3.02
N HIS A 105 -11.70 -8.61 3.58
CA HIS A 105 -11.35 -8.63 4.99
C HIS A 105 -9.94 -8.07 5.29
N ILE A 106 -9.25 -7.50 4.29
CA ILE A 106 -7.82 -7.12 4.43
C ILE A 106 -7.55 -6.07 5.52
N HIS A 107 -8.53 -5.22 5.81
CA HIS A 107 -8.48 -4.19 6.86
C HIS A 107 -8.97 -4.70 8.24
N GLN A 108 -9.34 -5.97 8.37
CA GLN A 108 -9.65 -6.54 9.68
C GLN A 108 -8.36 -6.73 10.49
N ARG A 109 -8.40 -6.30 11.75
CA ARG A 109 -7.25 -6.39 12.66
C ARG A 109 -6.93 -7.82 13.06
N ASP A 110 -7.94 -8.66 13.16
CA ASP A 110 -7.79 -10.06 13.51
C ASP A 110 -8.20 -10.94 12.32
N LEU A 111 -7.20 -11.39 11.57
CA LEU A 111 -7.40 -12.31 10.45
C LEU A 111 -7.52 -13.77 10.89
N ALA A 112 -7.28 -14.10 12.17
CA ALA A 112 -7.45 -15.47 12.66
C ALA A 112 -8.90 -15.94 12.48
N GLU A 113 -9.87 -15.05 12.68
CA GLU A 113 -11.29 -15.32 12.41
C GLU A 113 -11.59 -15.68 10.95
N LEU A 114 -10.69 -15.32 10.01
CA LEU A 114 -10.84 -15.61 8.59
C LEU A 114 -10.38 -17.03 8.23
N VAL A 115 -9.58 -17.69 9.08
CA VAL A 115 -9.05 -19.03 8.81
C VAL A 115 -10.19 -20.04 8.62
N ASP A 116 -11.25 -19.94 9.42
CA ASP A 116 -12.43 -20.81 9.33
C ASP A 116 -13.17 -20.69 7.99
N ARG A 117 -13.13 -19.51 7.37
CA ARG A 117 -13.76 -19.24 6.07
C ARG A 117 -12.82 -19.56 4.90
N LEU A 118 -11.53 -19.31 5.08
CA LEU A 118 -10.52 -19.49 4.04
C LEU A 118 -10.11 -20.96 3.86
N ALA A 119 -9.95 -21.72 4.96
CA ALA A 119 -9.48 -23.10 4.89
C ALA A 119 -10.36 -24.01 4.02
N PRO A 120 -11.71 -23.98 4.09
CA PRO A 120 -12.56 -24.75 3.19
C PRO A 120 -12.35 -24.39 1.72
N ILE A 121 -12.13 -23.10 1.40
CA ILE A 121 -11.89 -22.63 0.03
C ILE A 121 -10.56 -23.17 -0.50
N LEU A 122 -9.51 -23.18 0.33
CA LEU A 122 -8.20 -23.72 -0.07
C LEU A 122 -8.23 -25.24 -0.22
N LEU A 123 -8.95 -25.94 0.67
CA LEU A 123 -9.14 -27.40 0.61
C LEU A 123 -9.96 -27.84 -0.61
N ALA A 124 -10.81 -26.98 -1.16
CA ALA A 124 -11.55 -27.27 -2.39
C ALA A 124 -10.64 -27.49 -3.62
N GLY A 125 -9.34 -27.15 -3.52
CA GLY A 125 -8.33 -27.52 -4.53
C GLY A 125 -8.40 -26.70 -5.82
N TYR A 126 -9.07 -25.55 -5.81
CA TYR A 126 -9.12 -24.64 -6.96
C TYR A 126 -7.81 -23.87 -7.19
N LEU A 127 -6.90 -23.90 -6.22
CA LEU A 127 -5.65 -23.15 -6.23
C LEU A 127 -4.45 -24.09 -6.15
N SER A 128 -3.39 -23.76 -6.89
CA SER A 128 -2.09 -24.42 -6.77
C SER A 128 -1.37 -23.98 -5.49
N SER A 129 -0.38 -24.76 -5.03
CA SER A 129 0.47 -24.37 -3.91
C SER A 129 1.15 -23.02 -4.12
N SER A 130 1.57 -22.69 -5.35
CA SER A 130 2.16 -21.38 -5.67
C SER A 130 1.16 -20.24 -5.49
N GLN A 131 -0.10 -20.44 -5.90
CA GLN A 131 -1.15 -19.44 -5.70
C GLN A 131 -1.47 -19.23 -4.22
N VAL A 132 -1.54 -20.31 -3.43
CA VAL A 132 -1.74 -20.21 -1.97
C VAL A 132 -0.61 -19.45 -1.29
N ILE A 133 0.64 -19.74 -1.66
CA ILE A 133 1.82 -19.00 -1.18
C ILE A 133 1.71 -17.51 -1.55
N SER A 134 1.33 -17.18 -2.79
CA SER A 134 1.13 -15.79 -3.20
C SER A 134 0.03 -15.08 -2.41
N LEU A 135 -1.07 -15.77 -2.09
CA LEU A 135 -2.15 -15.20 -1.26
C LEU A 135 -1.67 -14.89 0.15
N VAL A 136 -0.90 -15.79 0.77
CA VAL A 136 -0.35 -15.57 2.10
C VAL A 136 0.64 -14.41 2.11
N HIS A 137 1.52 -14.31 1.11
CA HIS A 137 2.41 -13.16 0.99
C HIS A 137 1.65 -11.85 0.81
N TYR A 138 0.56 -11.86 0.03
CA TYR A 138 -0.31 -10.69 -0.11
C TYR A 138 -0.88 -10.24 1.26
N ILE A 139 -1.38 -11.18 2.07
CA ILE A 139 -1.90 -10.88 3.41
C ILE A 139 -0.83 -10.26 4.31
N VAL A 140 0.36 -10.87 4.35
CA VAL A 140 1.48 -10.38 5.18
C VAL A 140 1.92 -8.96 4.78
N GLN A 141 1.82 -8.62 3.49
CA GLN A 141 2.28 -7.33 2.96
C GLN A 141 1.21 -6.24 3.01
N ALA A 142 -0.03 -6.58 2.70
CA ALA A 142 -1.13 -5.64 2.53
C ALA A 142 -2.10 -5.61 3.72
N GLY A 143 -2.12 -6.66 4.54
CA GLY A 143 -3.02 -6.78 5.68
C GLY A 143 -2.59 -5.93 6.87
N GLU A 144 -3.57 -5.51 7.66
CA GLU A 144 -3.36 -4.72 8.89
C GLU A 144 -3.26 -5.61 10.15
N THR A 145 -3.11 -6.94 9.99
CA THR A 145 -3.05 -7.88 11.11
C THR A 145 -1.80 -7.66 11.97
N SER A 146 -2.00 -7.61 13.29
CA SER A 146 -0.90 -7.52 14.25
C SER A 146 -0.15 -8.84 14.44
N ASP A 147 -0.76 -9.98 14.06
CA ASP A 147 -0.20 -11.31 14.26
C ASP A 147 -0.34 -12.18 13.00
N ALA A 148 0.38 -11.77 11.95
CA ALA A 148 0.43 -12.50 10.69
C ALA A 148 1.05 -13.91 10.87
N GLU A 149 1.94 -14.09 11.84
CA GLU A 149 2.58 -15.38 12.09
C GLU A 149 1.57 -16.41 12.60
N ALA A 150 0.79 -16.06 13.64
CA ALA A 150 -0.24 -16.94 14.18
C ALA A 150 -1.25 -17.34 13.11
N PHE A 151 -1.71 -16.38 12.30
CA PHE A 151 -2.60 -16.65 11.17
C PHE A 151 -2.03 -17.71 10.21
N VAL A 152 -0.77 -17.56 9.79
CA VAL A 152 -0.14 -18.50 8.85
C VAL A 152 0.03 -19.88 9.48
N ARG A 153 0.39 -19.96 10.77
CA ARG A 153 0.51 -21.24 11.48
C ARG A 153 -0.83 -21.95 11.59
N GLU A 154 -1.89 -21.22 11.92
CA GLU A 154 -3.23 -21.78 12.03
C GLU A 154 -3.73 -22.28 10.66
N LEU A 155 -3.51 -21.50 9.60
CA LEU A 155 -3.84 -21.89 8.24
C LEU A 155 -3.07 -23.15 7.80
N ALA A 156 -1.79 -23.26 8.16
CA ALA A 156 -0.96 -24.43 7.87
C ALA A 156 -1.51 -25.72 8.52
N GLN A 157 -2.04 -25.62 9.74
CA GLN A 157 -2.66 -26.74 10.45
C GLN A 157 -3.98 -27.17 9.80
N ARG A 158 -4.76 -26.22 9.30
CA ARG A 158 -6.08 -26.46 8.69
C ARG A 158 -6.00 -26.94 7.24
N VAL A 159 -4.89 -26.64 6.54
CA VAL A 159 -4.71 -26.94 5.12
C VAL A 159 -3.41 -27.75 4.89
N PRO A 160 -3.36 -29.03 5.32
CA PRO A 160 -2.12 -29.81 5.38
C PRO A 160 -1.44 -30.01 4.02
N GLN A 161 -2.21 -30.00 2.92
CA GLN A 161 -1.68 -30.05 1.54
C GLN A 161 -0.73 -28.89 1.18
N HIS A 162 -0.81 -27.78 1.92
CA HIS A 162 0.08 -26.62 1.79
C HIS A 162 0.91 -26.38 3.08
N GLY A 163 0.81 -27.28 4.06
CA GLY A 163 1.32 -27.11 5.41
C GLY A 163 2.81 -26.80 5.46
N ASP A 164 3.65 -27.57 4.76
CA ASP A 164 5.11 -27.37 4.77
C ASP A 164 5.52 -25.98 4.25
N ALA A 165 4.90 -25.53 3.17
CA ALA A 165 5.17 -24.22 2.58
C ALA A 165 4.70 -23.09 3.50
N LEU A 166 3.51 -23.22 4.08
CA LEU A 166 2.97 -22.24 5.03
C LEU A 166 3.79 -22.20 6.32
N MET A 167 4.22 -23.34 6.85
CA MET A 167 5.11 -23.42 8.01
C MET A 167 6.45 -22.76 7.75
N THR A 168 7.01 -22.92 6.54
CA THR A 168 8.22 -22.20 6.13
C THR A 168 8.02 -20.69 6.18
N ILE A 169 6.87 -20.20 5.70
CA ILE A 169 6.53 -18.77 5.78
C ILE A 169 6.41 -18.32 7.24
N ALA A 170 5.71 -19.07 8.10
CA ALA A 170 5.58 -18.75 9.51
C ALA A 170 6.95 -18.65 10.21
N GLN A 171 7.85 -19.62 9.98
CA GLN A 171 9.21 -19.58 10.52
C GLN A 171 10.01 -18.36 10.04
N GLN A 172 9.84 -17.96 8.77
CA GLN A 172 10.47 -16.76 8.25
C GLN A 172 9.92 -15.48 8.90
N LEU A 173 8.62 -15.44 9.21
CA LEU A 173 8.01 -14.31 9.92
C LEU A 173 8.56 -14.21 11.35
N GLU A 174 8.61 -15.34 12.06
CA GLU A 174 9.18 -15.45 13.41
C GLU A 174 10.62 -14.97 13.43
N GLN A 175 11.47 -15.49 12.54
CA GLN A 175 12.88 -15.13 12.44
C GLN A 175 13.07 -13.63 12.15
N LYS A 176 12.29 -13.06 11.22
CA LYS A 176 12.32 -11.61 10.94
C LYS A 176 11.87 -10.79 12.16
N GLY A 177 10.90 -11.28 12.92
CA GLY A 177 10.46 -10.68 14.18
C GLY A 177 11.58 -10.63 15.21
N ILE A 178 12.27 -11.75 15.40
CA ILE A 178 13.42 -11.88 16.31
C ILE A 178 14.56 -10.94 15.89
N GLU A 179 14.95 -10.95 14.61
CA GLU A 179 16.00 -10.09 14.09
C GLU A 179 15.71 -8.59 14.30
N LYS A 180 14.48 -8.16 14.00
CA LYS A 180 14.03 -6.78 14.28
C LYS A 180 14.05 -6.47 15.77
N GLY A 181 13.64 -7.41 16.61
CA GLY A 181 13.65 -7.28 18.06
C GLY A 181 15.06 -7.09 18.62
N ILE A 182 16.02 -7.90 18.16
CA ILE A 182 17.44 -7.78 18.53
C ILE A 182 17.99 -6.43 18.08
N GLN A 183 17.77 -6.04 16.81
CA GLN A 183 18.26 -4.76 16.29
C GLN A 183 17.70 -3.56 17.09
N LEU A 184 16.40 -3.57 17.40
CA LEU A 184 15.78 -2.51 18.20
C LEU A 184 16.33 -2.51 19.64
N GLY A 185 16.57 -3.70 20.20
CA GLY A 185 17.18 -3.88 21.52
C GLY A 185 18.60 -3.32 21.58
N GLU A 186 19.43 -3.63 20.58
CA GLU A 186 20.80 -3.11 20.46
C GLU A 186 20.81 -1.58 20.30
N GLN A 187 19.97 -1.03 19.42
CA GLN A 187 19.85 0.41 19.24
C GLN A 187 19.45 1.13 20.53
N ARG A 188 18.41 0.63 21.22
CA ARG A 188 17.98 1.18 22.52
C ARG A 188 19.05 1.03 23.59
N GLY A 189 19.77 -0.09 23.59
CA GLY A 189 20.87 -0.36 24.52
C GLY A 189 22.04 0.62 24.33
N ILE A 190 22.43 0.87 23.08
CA ILE A 190 23.49 1.84 22.74
C ILE A 190 23.06 3.25 23.14
N GLU A 191 21.84 3.66 22.80
CA GLU A 191 21.33 5.00 23.12
C GLU A 191 21.25 5.21 24.64
N LYS A 192 20.70 4.24 25.37
CA LYS A 192 20.62 4.28 26.82
C LYS A 192 22.01 4.29 27.46
N GLY A 193 22.91 3.40 27.03
CA GLY A 193 24.27 3.33 27.55
C GLY A 193 25.08 4.60 27.28
N ARG A 194 24.88 5.23 26.12
CA ARG A 194 25.46 6.54 25.82
C ARG A 194 24.92 7.63 26.72
N SER A 195 23.60 7.70 26.91
CA SER A 195 22.97 8.69 27.79
C SER A 195 23.40 8.52 29.24
N GLU A 196 23.44 7.29 29.75
CA GLU A 196 23.91 6.96 31.10
C GLU A 196 25.41 7.29 31.24
N GLY A 197 26.24 6.93 30.27
CA GLY A 197 27.68 7.25 30.28
C GLY A 197 27.98 8.74 30.23
N GLU A 198 27.27 9.51 29.39
CA GLU A 198 27.36 10.98 29.35
C GLU A 198 26.92 11.60 30.69
N ARG A 199 25.86 11.06 31.30
CA ARG A 199 25.35 11.50 32.60
C ARG A 199 26.35 11.21 33.72
N GLU A 200 26.94 10.02 33.76
CA GLU A 200 27.96 9.63 34.74
C GLU A 200 29.25 10.44 34.59
N ALA A 201 29.72 10.65 33.35
CA ALA A 201 30.88 11.49 33.08
C ALA A 201 30.66 12.93 33.57
N THR A 202 29.47 13.49 33.30
CA THR A 202 29.07 14.82 33.78
C THR A 202 29.07 14.89 35.31
N LEU A 203 28.54 13.87 36.00
CA LEU A 203 28.57 13.79 37.48
C LEU A 203 30.01 13.71 38.01
N LYS A 204 30.88 12.94 37.35
CA LYS A 204 32.29 12.80 37.74
C LYS A 204 33.04 14.14 37.59
N ILE A 205 32.79 14.87 36.50
CA ILE A 205 33.37 16.21 36.29
C ILE A 205 32.87 17.17 37.37
N ALA A 206 31.56 17.19 37.66
CA ALA A 206 30.97 18.02 38.71
C ALA A 206 31.57 17.74 40.10
N ARG A 207 31.78 16.46 40.45
CA ARG A 207 32.50 16.05 41.67
C ARG A 207 33.88 16.69 41.76
N THR A 208 34.68 16.55 40.71
CA THR A 208 36.04 17.10 40.67
C THR A 208 36.04 18.63 40.77
N MET A 209 35.11 19.32 40.11
CA MET A 209 34.96 20.78 40.20
C MET A 209 34.66 21.25 41.63
N LEU A 210 33.73 20.58 42.31
CA LEU A 210 33.38 20.88 43.70
C LEU A 210 34.56 20.63 44.66
N GLN A 211 35.30 19.52 44.48
CA GLN A 211 36.50 19.22 45.28
C GLN A 211 37.62 20.26 45.10
N ASN A 212 37.71 20.90 43.93
CA ASN A 212 38.66 21.98 43.66
C ASN A 212 38.14 23.38 44.08
N GLY A 213 37.01 23.45 44.80
CA GLY A 213 36.51 24.69 45.38
C GLY A 213 35.67 25.56 44.43
N ILE A 214 35.23 25.05 43.28
CA ILE A 214 34.27 25.75 42.42
C ILE A 214 32.89 25.72 43.09
N ASP A 215 32.19 26.87 43.13
CA ASP A 215 30.90 26.98 43.79
C ASP A 215 29.78 26.23 43.03
N ARG A 216 28.75 25.79 43.76
CA ARG A 216 27.65 24.97 43.23
C ARG A 216 26.89 25.64 42.08
N ASN A 217 26.67 26.95 42.15
CA ASN A 217 25.92 27.66 41.11
C ASN A 217 26.69 27.68 39.79
N THR A 218 28.00 27.85 39.86
CA THR A 218 28.89 27.78 38.68
C THR A 218 28.94 26.36 38.11
N VAL A 219 29.02 25.32 38.96
CA VAL A 219 29.01 23.92 38.51
C VAL A 219 27.69 23.55 37.81
N MET A 220 26.54 23.93 38.35
CA MET A 220 25.23 23.69 37.70
C MET A 220 25.15 24.36 36.33
N LYS A 221 25.58 25.63 36.21
CA LYS A 221 25.60 26.35 34.93
C LYS A 221 26.50 25.71 33.89
N MET A 222 27.65 25.16 34.29
CA MET A 222 28.62 24.56 33.37
C MET A 222 28.27 23.13 32.94
N THR A 223 27.62 22.37 33.81
CA THR A 223 27.34 20.94 33.58
C THR A 223 25.89 20.64 33.20
N GLY A 224 24.99 21.62 33.35
CA GLY A 224 23.55 21.45 33.11
C GLY A 224 22.86 20.56 34.15
N LEU A 225 23.55 20.21 35.24
CA LEU A 225 23.00 19.42 36.34
C LEU A 225 22.04 20.23 37.20
N THR A 226 21.01 19.57 37.72
CA THR A 226 20.06 20.17 38.67
C THR A 226 20.62 20.15 40.10
N GLU A 227 19.98 20.87 41.01
CA GLU A 227 20.37 20.89 42.42
C GLU A 227 20.18 19.51 43.07
N ASP A 228 19.15 18.76 42.69
CA ASP A 228 18.93 17.38 43.13
C ASP A 228 20.03 16.43 42.66
N ASP A 229 20.50 16.60 41.43
CA ASP A 229 21.61 15.82 40.88
C ASP A 229 22.92 16.05 41.66
N LEU A 230 23.16 17.29 42.11
CA LEU A 230 24.32 17.64 42.94
C LEU A 230 24.15 17.23 44.41
N ALA A 231 22.92 17.13 44.91
CA ALA A 231 22.65 16.66 46.27
C ALA A 231 23.05 15.19 46.44
N GLN A 232 22.88 14.37 45.39
CA GLN A 232 23.28 12.96 45.35
C GLN A 232 24.81 12.74 45.27
N ILE A 233 25.59 13.79 45.05
CA ILE A 233 27.06 13.72 44.99
C ILE A 233 27.70 13.66 46.40
N ARG A 234 26.93 13.78 47.49
CA ARG A 234 27.45 13.81 48.87
C ARG A 234 28.08 12.47 49.33
N HIS A 235 29.41 12.44 49.38
CA HIS A 235 30.22 12.02 50.52
C HIS A 235 31.54 12.80 50.52
#